data_AF-A0A2J6MQT5-F1
#
_entry.id   AF-A0A2J6MQT5-F1
#
_cell.length_a   1.000
_cell.length_b   1.000
_cell.length_c   1.000
_cell.angle_alpha   90.00
_cell.angle_beta   90.00
_cell.angle_gamma   90.00
#
_symmetry.space_group_name_H-M   'P 1'
#
loop_
_entity.id
_entity.type
_entity.pdbx_description
1 polymer ?
#
loop_
_entity_poly.entity_id
_entity_poly.type
_entity_poly.pdbx_seq_one_letter_code
_entity_poly.pdbx_strand_id
1 'polypeptide(L)'
;MNKELATTFLFAKLCRSINTIPNFKPCFDNVQLVSNVTKLDGKLSMFNGAFRTPNGWLVFPFTITFSTGTQGDQVSGLWQLALASAARRNERVWAFLSIIDYLIDTGLLPKRSREDHKERISKGGSKPDIEYAITKYDDFCERAAKDLPYDTSEVVLAHLKYGDMAAA
;
A
#
# COMPACT_ATOMS: atom_id res chain seq x y z
N MET A 1 1.08 9.24 10.23
CA MET A 1 1.73 8.07 10.87
C MET A 1 3.24 8.24 10.83
N ASN A 2 4.03 7.66 11.77
CA ASN A 2 5.49 7.68 11.63
C ASN A 2 5.94 6.64 10.56
N LYS A 3 7.16 6.78 10.03
CA LYS A 3 7.62 5.95 8.90
C LYS A 3 7.71 4.46 9.26
N GLU A 4 8.20 4.13 10.45
CA GLU A 4 8.36 2.74 10.90
C GLU A 4 7.01 2.02 11.01
N LEU A 5 6.03 2.66 11.64
CA LEU A 5 4.67 2.14 11.75
C LEU A 5 4.02 1.98 10.37
N ALA A 6 4.22 2.95 9.47
CA ALA A 6 3.73 2.87 8.09
C ALA A 6 4.36 1.70 7.33
N THR A 7 5.66 1.47 7.51
CA THR A 7 6.40 0.35 6.91
C THR A 7 5.89 -0.99 7.41
N THR A 8 5.74 -1.15 8.72
CA THR A 8 5.22 -2.39 9.33
C THR A 8 3.77 -2.65 8.91
N PHE A 9 2.95 -1.62 8.83
CA PHE A 9 1.57 -1.77 8.38
C PHE A 9 1.47 -2.09 6.88
N LEU A 10 2.30 -1.48 6.02
CA LEU A 10 2.42 -1.88 4.62
C LEU A 10 2.78 -3.36 4.50
N PHE A 11 3.75 -3.83 5.29
CA PHE A 11 4.14 -5.25 5.29
C PHE A 11 2.98 -6.17 5.65
N ALA A 12 2.23 -5.86 6.72
CA ALA A 12 1.03 -6.63 7.09
C ALA A 12 -0.01 -6.68 5.97
N LYS A 13 -0.29 -5.54 5.32
CA LYS A 13 -1.20 -5.47 4.18
C LYS A 13 -0.69 -6.30 3.00
N LEU A 14 0.62 -6.31 2.70
CA LEU A 14 1.17 -7.15 1.63
C LEU A 14 1.14 -8.64 1.98
N CYS A 15 1.42 -9.02 3.22
CA CYS A 15 1.27 -10.41 3.68
C CYS A 15 -0.16 -10.91 3.50
N ARG A 16 -1.15 -10.07 3.81
CA ARG A 16 -2.56 -10.42 3.71
C ARG A 16 -3.09 -10.42 2.27
N SER A 17 -2.61 -9.50 1.44
CA SER A 17 -3.03 -9.42 0.03
C SER A 17 -2.33 -10.46 -0.85
N ILE A 18 -1.07 -10.80 -0.57
CA ILE A 18 -0.27 -11.75 -1.36
C ILE A 18 -0.06 -13.02 -0.54
N ASN A 19 -1.08 -13.86 -0.47
CA ASN A 19 -1.05 -15.14 0.26
C ASN A 19 -0.38 -16.30 -0.52
N THR A 20 0.25 -16.00 -1.65
CA THR A 20 0.74 -16.99 -2.61
C THR A 20 2.17 -17.47 -2.34
N ILE A 21 2.87 -16.92 -1.35
CA ILE A 21 4.21 -17.37 -0.97
C ILE A 21 4.09 -18.60 -0.05
N PRO A 22 4.45 -19.81 -0.51
CA PRO A 22 4.28 -21.04 0.27
C PRO A 22 5.11 -21.00 1.56
N ASN A 23 4.53 -21.44 2.68
CA ASN A 23 5.18 -21.53 3.99
C ASN A 23 5.73 -20.22 4.56
N PHE A 24 5.38 -19.07 3.98
CA PHE A 24 5.76 -17.78 4.51
C PHE A 24 4.99 -17.48 5.79
N LYS A 25 5.72 -17.35 6.91
CA LYS A 25 5.18 -16.90 8.18
C LYS A 25 5.62 -15.46 8.40
N PRO A 26 4.69 -14.48 8.38
CA PRO A 26 5.03 -13.10 8.66
C PRO A 26 5.70 -12.97 10.04
N CYS A 27 6.82 -12.27 10.08
CA CYS A 27 7.48 -11.86 11.31
C CYS A 27 7.50 -10.34 11.31
N PHE A 28 6.84 -9.74 12.29
CA PHE A 28 6.71 -8.29 12.41
C PHE A 28 7.83 -7.67 13.27
N ASP A 29 8.76 -8.49 13.74
CA ASP A 29 9.94 -8.03 14.46
C ASP A 29 10.97 -7.52 13.44
N ASN A 30 11.42 -6.27 13.60
CA ASN A 30 12.44 -5.65 12.75
C ASN A 30 12.11 -5.67 11.24
N VAL A 31 10.86 -5.34 10.87
CA VAL A 31 10.45 -5.24 9.47
C VAL A 31 11.32 -4.21 8.73
N GLN A 32 12.11 -4.68 7.77
CA GLN A 32 12.99 -3.82 6.98
C GLN A 32 12.49 -3.70 5.54
N LEU A 33 12.02 -2.51 5.17
CA LEU A 33 11.74 -2.16 3.78
C LEU A 33 13.00 -1.62 3.11
N VAL A 34 13.59 -2.40 2.20
CA VAL A 34 14.64 -1.94 1.30
C VAL A 34 13.95 -1.32 0.10
N SER A 35 14.02 0.00 -0.04
CA SER A 35 13.27 0.72 -1.07
C SER A 35 14.06 1.87 -1.68
N ASN A 36 13.69 2.24 -2.90
CA ASN A 36 14.21 3.40 -3.60
C ASN A 36 13.07 4.28 -4.12
N VAL A 37 13.26 5.59 -4.02
CA VAL A 37 12.36 6.61 -4.55
C VAL A 37 13.08 7.34 -5.66
N THR A 38 12.56 7.27 -6.88
CA THR A 38 13.08 8.02 -8.02
C THR A 38 12.17 9.22 -8.30
N LYS A 39 12.79 10.39 -8.38
CA LYS A 39 12.11 11.63 -8.78
C LYS A 39 12.60 12.07 -10.15
N LEU A 40 11.68 12.52 -10.99
CA LEU A 40 11.97 13.18 -12.27
C LEU A 40 11.40 14.60 -12.19
N ASP A 41 12.23 15.61 -12.43
CA ASP A 41 11.85 17.03 -12.33
C ASP A 41 11.18 17.39 -10.99
N GLY A 42 11.73 16.84 -9.89
CA GLY A 42 11.21 17.05 -8.53
C GLY A 42 9.94 16.26 -8.18
N LYS A 43 9.32 15.57 -9.15
CA LYS A 43 8.08 14.81 -8.98
C LYS A 43 8.35 13.32 -8.78
N LEU A 44 7.54 12.64 -7.97
CA LEU A 44 7.62 11.19 -7.81
C LEU A 44 7.38 10.50 -9.17
N SER A 45 8.36 9.73 -9.63
CA SER A 45 8.30 9.00 -10.91
C SER A 45 8.26 7.50 -10.70
N MET A 46 8.98 6.99 -9.69
CA MET A 46 8.96 5.56 -9.37
C MET A 46 9.21 5.35 -7.89
N PHE A 47 8.50 4.38 -7.32
CA PHE A 47 8.80 3.81 -6.03
C PHE A 47 8.94 2.30 -6.18
N ASN A 48 10.03 1.74 -5.69
CA ASN A 48 10.25 0.31 -5.71
C ASN A 48 10.84 -0.15 -4.38
N GLY A 49 10.67 -1.44 -4.09
CA GLY A 49 11.24 -2.01 -2.90
C GLY A 49 10.90 -3.48 -2.72
N ALA A 50 11.44 -4.03 -1.64
CA ALA A 50 11.16 -5.36 -1.14
C ALA A 50 11.34 -5.37 0.38
N PHE A 51 10.69 -6.31 1.04
CA PHE A 51 10.86 -6.51 2.48
C PHE A 51 11.93 -7.56 2.73
N ARG A 52 12.87 -7.25 3.63
CA ARG A 52 13.89 -8.19 4.07
C ARG A 52 13.43 -8.89 5.34
N THR A 53 13.35 -10.20 5.30
CA THR A 53 13.02 -11.05 6.46
C THR A 53 14.26 -11.25 7.37
N PRO A 54 14.08 -11.69 8.63
CA PRO A 54 15.20 -11.93 9.54
C PRO A 54 16.24 -12.95 9.03
N ASN A 55 15.81 -13.94 8.24
CA ASN A 55 16.72 -14.91 7.60
C ASN A 55 17.38 -14.37 6.30
N GLY A 56 17.18 -13.09 5.98
CA GLY A 56 17.82 -12.39 4.86
C GLY A 56 17.13 -12.52 3.51
N TRP A 57 15.99 -13.20 3.42
CA TRP A 57 15.22 -13.31 2.17
C TRP A 57 14.52 -11.99 1.83
N LEU A 58 14.38 -11.73 0.52
CA LEU A 58 13.58 -10.62 0.02
C LEU A 58 12.20 -11.13 -0.39
N VAL A 59 11.17 -10.56 0.21
CA VAL A 59 9.77 -10.90 -0.07
C VAL A 59 9.00 -9.68 -0.56
N PHE A 60 7.94 -9.96 -1.31
CA PHE A 60 7.09 -8.97 -1.95
C PHE A 60 7.86 -7.90 -2.75
N PRO A 61 8.80 -8.25 -3.66
CA PRO A 61 9.39 -7.25 -4.52
C PRO A 61 8.31 -6.57 -5.36
N PHE A 62 8.33 -5.25 -5.36
CA PHE A 62 7.35 -4.42 -6.08
C PHE A 62 8.02 -3.24 -6.76
N THR A 63 7.36 -2.73 -7.80
CA THR A 63 7.69 -1.46 -8.45
C THR A 63 6.41 -0.80 -8.90
N ILE A 64 6.23 0.46 -8.55
CA ILE A 64 5.13 1.30 -9.02
C ILE A 64 5.69 2.53 -9.71
N THR A 65 5.19 2.82 -10.91
CA THR A 65 5.57 4.02 -11.66
C THR A 65 4.44 5.03 -11.64
N PHE A 66 4.81 6.31 -11.63
CA PHE A 66 3.91 7.43 -11.58
C PHE A 66 4.07 8.28 -12.83
N SER A 67 2.95 8.80 -13.29
CA SER A 67 2.88 9.81 -14.34
C SER A 67 2.37 11.11 -13.75
N THR A 68 2.64 12.23 -14.43
CA THR A 68 2.02 13.50 -14.05
C THR A 68 0.61 13.55 -14.64
N GLY A 69 -0.40 13.70 -13.77
CA GLY A 69 -1.79 13.88 -14.16
C GLY A 69 -2.06 15.29 -14.70
N THR A 70 -3.28 15.51 -15.21
CA THR A 70 -3.71 16.80 -15.79
C THR A 70 -3.68 17.94 -14.77
N GLN A 71 -3.90 17.64 -13.49
CA GLN A 71 -3.83 18.61 -12.38
C GLN A 71 -2.42 18.79 -11.80
N GLY A 72 -1.40 18.16 -12.39
CA GLY A 72 0.00 18.26 -11.95
C GLY A 72 0.42 17.25 -10.88
N ASP A 73 -0.53 16.55 -10.26
CA ASP A 73 -0.31 15.51 -9.25
C ASP A 73 0.26 14.22 -9.84
N GLN A 74 0.94 13.43 -9.00
CA GLN A 74 1.52 12.15 -9.40
C GLN A 74 0.46 11.06 -9.28
N VAL A 75 0.13 10.45 -10.42
CA VAL A 75 -0.92 9.44 -10.54
C VAL A 75 -0.35 8.13 -11.06
N SER A 76 -0.86 7.02 -10.54
CA SER A 76 -0.56 5.67 -11.00
C SER A 76 -1.85 4.89 -11.27
N GLY A 77 -1.79 3.89 -12.16
CA GLY A 77 -2.83 2.90 -12.36
C GLY A 77 -2.36 1.49 -11.99
N LEU A 78 -3.28 0.52 -11.90
CA LEU A 78 -2.96 -0.87 -11.55
C LEU A 78 -1.95 -1.54 -12.48
N TRP A 79 -1.94 -1.16 -13.76
CA TRP A 79 -1.01 -1.68 -14.75
C TRP A 79 0.42 -1.15 -14.56
N GLN A 80 0.58 -0.03 -13.86
CA GLN A 80 1.88 0.57 -13.54
C GLN A 80 2.52 -0.04 -12.29
N LEU A 81 1.79 -0.91 -11.57
CA LEU A 81 2.32 -1.70 -10.47
C LEU A 81 2.78 -3.07 -10.99
N ALA A 82 4.05 -3.37 -10.81
CA ALA A 82 4.62 -4.71 -10.90
C ALA A 82 4.77 -5.31 -9.50
N LEU A 83 4.32 -6.56 -9.33
CA LEU A 83 4.50 -7.38 -8.13
C LEU A 83 5.12 -8.70 -8.56
N ALA A 84 6.09 -9.22 -7.81
CA ALA A 84 6.72 -10.50 -8.12
C ALA A 84 5.85 -11.74 -7.76
N SER A 85 4.53 -11.57 -7.62
CA SER A 85 3.58 -12.63 -7.32
C SER A 85 2.47 -12.68 -8.37
N ALA A 86 1.92 -13.88 -8.59
CA ALA A 86 0.72 -14.09 -9.41
C ALA A 86 -0.55 -13.70 -8.62
N ALA A 87 -0.57 -12.48 -8.06
CA ALA A 87 -1.69 -11.96 -7.29
C ALA A 87 -2.96 -11.93 -8.16
N ARG A 88 -4.08 -12.39 -7.58
CA ARG A 88 -5.40 -12.24 -8.21
C ARG A 88 -5.72 -10.76 -8.38
N ARG A 89 -6.67 -10.44 -9.26
CA ARG A 89 -7.01 -9.03 -9.58
C ARG A 89 -7.34 -8.20 -8.33
N ASN A 90 -8.14 -8.73 -7.41
CA ASN A 90 -8.52 -8.03 -6.16
C ASN A 90 -7.33 -7.85 -5.21
N GLU A 91 -6.46 -8.84 -5.10
CA GLU A 91 -5.22 -8.79 -4.32
C GLU A 91 -4.29 -7.71 -4.85
N ARG A 92 -4.19 -7.58 -6.18
CA ARG A 92 -3.41 -6.52 -6.84
C ARG A 92 -3.99 -5.13 -6.54
N VAL A 93 -5.32 -4.99 -6.44
CA VAL A 93 -5.98 -3.73 -6.03
C VAL A 93 -5.59 -3.38 -4.59
N TRP A 94 -5.70 -4.33 -3.66
CA TRP A 94 -5.34 -4.08 -2.26
C TRP A 94 -3.84 -3.80 -2.07
N ALA A 95 -2.97 -4.54 -2.74
CA ALA A 95 -1.52 -4.29 -2.72
C ALA A 95 -1.20 -2.90 -3.30
N PHE A 96 -1.85 -2.53 -4.41
CA PHE A 96 -1.71 -1.20 -5.01
C PHE A 96 -2.10 -0.09 -4.03
N LEU A 97 -3.32 -0.13 -3.49
CA LEU A 97 -3.80 0.88 -2.55
C LEU A 97 -2.94 0.90 -1.27
N SER A 98 -2.41 -0.26 -0.84
CA SER A 98 -1.51 -0.35 0.31
C SER A 98 -0.22 0.44 0.12
N ILE A 99 0.35 0.36 -1.09
CA ILE A 99 1.54 1.12 -1.46
C ILE A 99 1.21 2.61 -1.55
N ILE A 100 0.05 2.99 -2.12
CA ILE A 100 -0.40 4.38 -2.17
C ILE A 100 -0.55 4.96 -0.76
N ASP A 101 -1.19 4.24 0.16
CA ASP A 101 -1.32 4.66 1.56
C ASP A 101 0.03 4.90 2.21
N TYR A 102 0.98 3.96 2.04
CA TYR A 102 2.32 4.13 2.59
C TYR A 102 3.01 5.40 2.07
N LEU A 103 2.84 5.70 0.78
CA LEU A 103 3.39 6.93 0.18
C LEU A 103 2.71 8.19 0.75
N ILE A 104 1.41 8.14 1.05
CA ILE A 104 0.70 9.24 1.73
C ILE A 104 1.20 9.40 3.16
N ASP A 105 1.28 8.29 3.91
CA ASP A 105 1.69 8.27 5.32
C ASP A 105 3.13 8.74 5.53
N THR A 106 3.99 8.56 4.52
CA THR A 106 5.38 9.01 4.51
C THR A 106 5.57 10.38 3.85
N GLY A 107 4.50 11.04 3.41
CA GLY A 107 4.53 12.37 2.81
C GLY A 107 5.10 12.44 1.38
N LEU A 108 5.18 11.31 0.68
CA LEU A 108 5.59 11.22 -0.73
C LEU A 108 4.44 11.48 -1.70
N LEU A 109 3.19 11.33 -1.25
CA LEU A 109 1.98 11.71 -1.96
C LEU A 109 1.07 12.57 -1.06
N PRO A 110 0.26 13.48 -1.64
CA PRO A 110 -0.73 14.23 -0.88
C PRO A 110 -1.88 13.32 -0.38
N LYS A 111 -2.52 13.70 0.72
CA LYS A 111 -3.62 12.90 1.33
C LYS A 111 -4.76 12.56 0.37
N ARG A 112 -5.13 13.51 -0.50
CA ARG A 112 -6.19 13.30 -1.51
C ARG A 112 -5.90 12.18 -2.51
N SER A 113 -4.63 11.79 -2.66
CA SER A 113 -4.22 10.77 -3.63
C SER A 113 -4.92 9.43 -3.43
N ARG A 114 -5.38 9.07 -2.22
CA ARG A 114 -6.11 7.81 -2.03
C ARG A 114 -7.35 7.75 -2.92
N GLU A 115 -8.22 8.77 -2.85
CA GLU A 115 -9.47 8.80 -3.60
C GLU A 115 -9.23 8.98 -5.10
N ASP A 116 -8.27 9.83 -5.49
CA ASP A 116 -7.88 10.00 -6.90
C ASP A 116 -7.44 8.68 -7.54
N HIS A 117 -6.67 7.87 -6.80
CA HIS A 117 -6.21 6.58 -7.28
C HIS A 117 -7.32 5.53 -7.29
N LYS A 118 -8.25 5.54 -6.32
CA LYS A 118 -9.45 4.67 -6.32
C LYS A 118 -10.32 4.94 -7.56
N GLU A 119 -10.65 6.21 -7.82
CA GLU A 119 -11.46 6.60 -8.98
C GLU A 119 -10.79 6.21 -10.31
N ARG A 120 -9.47 6.46 -10.41
CA ARG A 120 -8.69 6.16 -11.61
C ARG A 120 -8.67 4.67 -11.93
N ILE A 121 -8.52 3.80 -10.94
CA ILE A 121 -8.42 2.35 -11.18
C ILE A 121 -9.79 1.71 -11.40
N SER A 122 -10.86 2.22 -10.77
CA SER A 122 -12.23 1.79 -11.01
C SER A 122 -12.80 2.29 -12.33
N LYS A 123 -12.18 3.31 -12.95
CA LYS A 123 -12.72 4.03 -14.11
C LYS A 123 -14.15 4.52 -13.81
N GLY A 124 -14.34 5.17 -12.67
CA GLY A 124 -15.64 5.68 -12.23
C GLY A 124 -16.70 4.57 -12.06
N GLY A 125 -16.31 3.41 -11.52
CA GLY A 125 -17.23 2.28 -11.27
C GLY A 125 -17.54 1.38 -12.48
N SER A 126 -16.94 1.64 -13.66
CA SER A 126 -17.16 0.79 -14.86
C SER A 126 -16.49 -0.58 -14.80
N LYS A 127 -15.77 -0.90 -13.73
CA LYS A 127 -15.12 -2.20 -13.50
C LYS A 127 -15.62 -2.82 -12.18
N PRO A 128 -16.70 -3.61 -12.19
CA PRO A 128 -17.36 -4.12 -10.99
C PRO A 128 -16.43 -4.87 -10.03
N ASP A 129 -15.53 -5.72 -10.53
CA ASP A 129 -14.59 -6.46 -9.69
C ASP A 129 -13.62 -5.55 -8.92
N ILE A 130 -13.18 -4.47 -9.56
CA ILE A 130 -12.25 -3.50 -8.97
C ILE A 130 -12.99 -2.64 -7.95
N GLU A 131 -14.20 -2.21 -8.30
CA GLU A 131 -15.08 -1.45 -7.41
C GLU A 131 -15.38 -2.25 -6.13
N TYR A 132 -15.69 -3.54 -6.28
CA TYR A 132 -15.86 -4.43 -5.14
C TYR A 132 -14.60 -4.50 -4.26
N ALA A 133 -13.42 -4.63 -4.86
CA ALA A 133 -12.17 -4.64 -4.09
C ALA A 133 -11.91 -3.31 -3.37
N ILE A 134 -12.22 -2.17 -3.99
CA ILE A 134 -12.10 -0.83 -3.40
C ILE A 134 -13.04 -0.67 -2.21
N THR A 135 -14.32 -1.02 -2.36
CA THR A 135 -15.31 -0.88 -1.26
C THR A 135 -14.99 -1.76 -0.05
N LYS A 136 -14.21 -2.84 -0.25
CA LYS A 136 -13.72 -3.72 0.82
C LYS A 136 -12.35 -3.35 1.37
N TYR A 137 -11.76 -2.27 0.88
CA TYR A 137 -10.38 -1.92 1.24
C TYR A 137 -10.24 -1.47 2.69
N ASP A 138 -11.19 -0.70 3.23
CA ASP A 138 -11.12 -0.24 4.62
C ASP A 138 -11.28 -1.42 5.60
N ASP A 139 -12.25 -2.31 5.35
CA ASP A 139 -12.38 -3.57 6.09
C ASP A 139 -11.09 -4.43 6.00
N PHE A 140 -10.41 -4.39 4.85
CA PHE A 140 -9.13 -5.07 4.66
C PHE A 140 -8.02 -4.44 5.50
N CYS A 141 -7.93 -3.11 5.54
CA CYS A 141 -6.98 -2.38 6.37
C CYS A 141 -7.18 -2.67 7.86
N GLU A 142 -8.42 -2.69 8.36
CA GLU A 142 -8.71 -3.06 9.75
C GLU A 142 -8.27 -4.49 10.07
N ARG A 143 -8.55 -5.44 9.18
CA ARG A 143 -8.12 -6.83 9.38
C ARG A 143 -6.60 -6.97 9.36
N ALA A 144 -5.91 -6.26 8.45
CA ALA A 144 -4.45 -6.25 8.40
C ALA A 144 -3.84 -5.60 9.66
N ALA A 145 -4.47 -4.56 10.21
CA ALA A 145 -4.03 -3.95 11.46
C ALA A 145 -4.12 -4.93 12.64
N LYS A 146 -5.16 -5.77 12.67
CA LYS A 146 -5.34 -6.82 13.70
C LYS A 146 -4.34 -7.98 13.59
N ASP A 147 -3.63 -8.13 12.48
CA ASP A 147 -2.57 -9.13 12.34
C ASP A 147 -1.24 -8.68 12.97
N LEU A 148 -1.12 -7.39 13.35
CA LEU A 148 0.08 -6.83 13.98
C LEU A 148 0.17 -7.20 15.48
N PRO A 149 1.36 -7.11 16.10
CA PRO A 149 1.50 -7.18 17.55
C PRO A 149 0.55 -6.20 18.26
N TYR A 150 0.01 -6.59 19.42
CA TYR A 150 -1.09 -5.91 20.10
C TYR A 150 -0.90 -4.39 20.21
N ASP A 151 0.21 -3.94 20.79
CA ASP A 151 0.48 -2.50 20.99
C ASP A 151 0.53 -1.74 19.66
N THR A 152 1.17 -2.32 18.65
CA THR A 152 1.24 -1.76 17.29
C THR A 152 -0.15 -1.72 16.65
N SER A 153 -0.94 -2.77 16.84
CA SER A 153 -2.31 -2.90 16.33
C SER A 153 -3.20 -1.78 16.85
N GLU A 154 -3.18 -1.52 18.16
CA GLU A 154 -3.99 -0.45 18.79
C GLU A 154 -3.65 0.93 18.22
N VAL A 155 -2.37 1.23 18.03
CA VAL A 155 -1.94 2.51 17.44
C VAL A 155 -2.41 2.64 15.98
N VAL A 156 -2.28 1.58 15.17
CA VAL A 156 -2.76 1.59 13.78
C VAL A 156 -4.28 1.71 13.71
N LEU A 157 -5.02 0.96 14.53
CA LEU A 157 -6.48 1.03 14.57
C LEU A 157 -6.98 2.41 15.01
N ALA A 158 -6.33 3.03 15.99
CA ALA A 158 -6.61 4.42 16.37
C ALA A 158 -6.31 5.38 15.20
N HIS A 159 -5.20 5.17 14.48
CA HIS A 159 -4.89 5.98 13.31
C HIS A 159 -5.92 5.84 12.19
N LEU A 160 -6.40 4.64 11.90
CA LEU A 160 -7.44 4.41 10.90
C LEU A 160 -8.76 5.10 11.29
N LYS A 161 -9.14 5.07 12.58
CA LYS A 161 -10.40 5.67 13.05
C LYS A 161 -10.35 7.19 13.13
N TYR A 162 -9.24 7.76 13.60
CA TYR A 162 -9.16 9.19 13.94
C TYR A 162 -8.28 10.00 12.97
N GLY A 163 -7.42 9.34 12.18
CA GLY A 163 -6.59 9.99 11.17
C GLY A 163 -7.42 10.62 10.05
N ASP A 164 -8.60 10.04 9.75
CA ASP A 164 -9.57 10.59 8.81
C ASP A 164 -10.45 11.70 9.44
N MET A 165 -10.62 11.74 10.76
CA MET A 165 -11.42 12.79 11.45
C MET A 165 -10.71 14.14 11.55
N ALA A 166 -9.38 14.19 11.45
CA ALA A 166 -8.63 15.45 11.39
C ALA A 166 -8.71 16.15 10.02
N ALA A 167 -9.54 15.64 9.11
CA ALA A 167 -9.69 16.11 7.73
C ALA A 167 -11.14 16.49 7.36
N ALA A 168 -12.06 16.58 8.34
CA ALA A 168 -13.43 17.07 8.15
C ALA A 168 -13.56 18.53 8.61
#